data_AF-A0A960IZ67-F1
#
_entry.id   AF-A0A960IZ67-F1
#
_cell.length_a   1.000
_cell.length_b   1.000
_cell.length_c   1.000
_cell.angle_alpha   90.00
_cell.angle_beta   90.00
_cell.angle_gamma   90.00
#
_symmetry.space_group_name_H-M   'P 1'
#
loop_
_entity.id
_entity.type
_entity.pdbx_description
1 polymer ?
#
loop_
_entity_poly.entity_id
_entity_poly.type
_entity_poly.pdbx_seq_one_letter_code
_entity_poly.pdbx_strand_id
1 'polypeptide(L)'
;MEVDDRRTPDDELGPLLAAGRDATVHAAGADRVVRRTPSPDRDLRAEAEVMEHVRAAGYPVPRVFRVGPGEMVLERVDGSSAVQRRS
;
A
#
# COMPACT_ATOMS: atom_id res chain seq x y z
N MET A 1 -5.38 -11.75 -0.58
CA MET A 1 -5.09 -10.68 0.39
C MET A 1 -5.39 -11.22 1.78
N GLU A 2 -4.44 -11.10 2.70
CA GLU A 2 -4.63 -11.34 4.14
C GLU A 2 -5.24 -10.09 4.79
N VAL A 3 -6.09 -10.30 5.80
CA VAL A 3 -6.62 -9.24 6.63
C VAL A 3 -5.99 -9.40 8.01
N ASP A 4 -5.29 -8.38 8.48
CA ASP A 4 -4.70 -8.32 9.81
C ASP A 4 -5.36 -7.17 10.59
N ASP A 5 -5.79 -7.41 11.81
CA ASP A 5 -6.35 -6.37 12.67
C ASP A 5 -5.26 -5.56 13.38
N ARG A 6 -3.99 -5.92 13.19
CA ARG A 6 -2.83 -5.18 13.68
C ARG A 6 -2.20 -4.36 12.57
N ARG A 7 -1.70 -3.19 12.97
CA ARG A 7 -0.78 -2.41 12.18
C ARG A 7 0.65 -2.92 12.40
N THR A 8 1.46 -2.94 11.35
CA THR A 8 2.90 -3.15 11.44
C THR A 8 3.46 -2.13 12.44
N PRO A 9 4.34 -2.51 13.37
CA PRO A 9 5.03 -1.56 14.25
C PRO A 9 5.96 -0.61 13.46
N ASP A 10 6.33 0.53 14.05
CA ASP A 10 7.22 1.50 13.39
C ASP A 10 8.66 0.98 13.30
N ASP A 11 9.10 0.19 14.28
CA ASP A 11 10.44 -0.43 14.32
C ASP A 11 10.60 -1.59 13.33
N GLU A 12 9.50 -2.15 12.84
CA GLU A 12 9.48 -3.17 11.79
C GLU A 12 9.43 -2.57 10.38
N LEU A 13 9.25 -1.24 10.25
CA LEU A 13 9.27 -0.58 8.96
C LEU A 13 10.68 -0.52 8.37
N GLY A 14 10.77 -0.89 7.10
CA GLY A 14 11.96 -0.56 6.31
C GLY A 14 12.07 0.95 6.01
N PRO A 15 13.14 1.34 5.29
CA PRO A 15 13.36 2.73 4.90
C PRO A 15 12.15 3.34 4.19
N LEU A 16 11.92 4.63 4.42
CA LEU A 16 10.94 5.42 3.68
C LEU A 16 11.37 5.51 2.21
N LEU A 17 10.52 5.01 1.32
CA LEU A 17 10.74 5.03 -0.12
C LEU A 17 10.06 6.22 -0.79
N ALA A 18 8.87 6.60 -0.31
CA ALA A 18 8.11 7.73 -0.82
C ALA A 18 7.20 8.32 0.25
N ALA A 19 6.96 9.63 0.17
CA ALA A 19 5.98 10.34 0.99
C ALA A 19 5.07 11.18 0.09
N GLY A 20 3.76 10.94 0.19
CA GLY A 20 2.71 11.76 -0.38
C GLY A 20 1.99 12.56 0.70
N ARG A 21 0.99 13.33 0.29
CA ARG A 21 0.18 14.16 1.20
C ARG A 21 -0.58 13.34 2.25
N ASP A 22 -1.12 12.21 1.84
CA ASP A 22 -2.03 11.39 2.66
C ASP A 22 -1.52 9.96 2.86
N ALA A 23 -0.28 9.66 2.45
CA ALA A 23 0.33 8.36 2.67
C ALA A 23 1.86 8.38 2.64
N THR A 24 2.49 7.50 3.43
CA THR A 24 3.91 7.15 3.32
C THR A 24 4.06 5.73 2.80
N VAL A 25 5.17 5.45 2.11
CA VAL A 25 5.51 4.14 1.56
C VAL A 25 6.87 3.74 2.09
N HIS A 26 6.92 2.61 2.80
CA HIS A 26 8.12 2.05 3.42
C HIS A 26 8.48 0.72 2.77
N ALA A 27 9.76 0.37 2.72
CA ALA A 27 10.16 -0.95 2.26
C ALA A 27 9.69 -2.05 3.22
N ALA A 28 9.33 -3.23 2.68
CA ALA A 28 8.96 -4.42 3.42
C ALA A 28 9.64 -5.65 2.81
N GLY A 29 10.94 -5.78 3.01
CA GLY A 29 11.76 -6.77 2.29
C GLY A 29 12.06 -6.34 0.86
N ALA A 30 12.34 -7.32 -0.01
CA ALA A 30 12.85 -7.06 -1.37
C ALA A 30 11.75 -6.71 -2.39
N ASP A 31 10.58 -7.34 -2.28
CA ASP A 31 9.51 -7.35 -3.28
C ASP A 31 8.22 -6.65 -2.82
N ARG A 32 8.22 -6.05 -1.61
CA ARG A 32 7.01 -5.45 -1.03
C ARG A 32 7.26 -4.10 -0.40
N VAL A 33 6.17 -3.38 -0.22
CA VAL A 33 6.13 -2.10 0.49
C VAL A 33 4.96 -2.05 1.45
N VAL A 34 5.11 -1.32 2.56
CA VAL A 34 3.99 -0.92 3.42
C VAL A 34 3.56 0.49 3.03
N ARG A 35 2.31 0.65 2.61
CA ARG A 35 1.68 1.97 2.42
C ARG A 35 0.85 2.30 3.65
N ARG A 36 1.13 3.42 4.31
CA ARG A 36 0.44 3.87 5.53
C ARG A 36 -0.27 5.19 5.34
N THR A 37 -1.47 5.30 5.92
CA THR A 37 -2.15 6.59 6.10
C THR A 37 -1.77 7.23 7.44
N PRO A 38 -1.82 8.56 7.58
CA PRO A 38 -1.61 9.22 8.87
C PRO A 38 -2.58 8.73 9.96
N SER A 39 -3.83 8.46 9.57
CA SER A 39 -4.88 7.94 10.45
C SER A 39 -4.84 6.40 10.54
N PRO A 40 -4.56 5.80 11.72
CA PRO A 40 -4.58 4.35 11.91
C PRO A 40 -6.01 3.77 11.92
N ASP A 41 -7.01 4.59 12.18
CA ASP A 41 -8.43 4.26 12.20
C ASP A 41 -9.07 4.12 10.81
N ARG A 42 -8.34 4.48 9.74
CA ARG A 42 -8.83 4.31 8.38
C ARG A 42 -8.91 2.84 8.01
N ASP A 43 -10.11 2.41 7.66
CA ASP A 43 -10.33 1.12 7.02
C ASP A 43 -9.95 1.22 5.53
N LEU A 44 -8.93 0.44 5.14
CA LEU A 44 -8.45 0.36 3.77
C LEU A 44 -8.95 -0.89 3.04
N ARG A 45 -9.80 -1.73 3.66
CA ARG A 45 -10.30 -2.97 3.06
C ARG A 45 -11.04 -2.71 1.75
N ALA A 46 -11.91 -1.71 1.72
CA ALA A 46 -12.63 -1.33 0.51
C ALA A 46 -11.69 -0.90 -0.64
N GLU A 47 -10.65 -0.12 -0.35
CA GLU A 47 -9.65 0.26 -1.35
C GLU A 47 -8.87 -0.96 -1.85
N ALA A 48 -8.51 -1.85 -0.94
CA ALA A 48 -7.80 -3.08 -1.26
C ALA A 48 -8.63 -4.04 -2.15
N GLU A 49 -9.92 -4.18 -1.86
CA GLU A 49 -10.87 -4.95 -2.67
C GLU A 49 -11.01 -4.36 -4.07
N VAL A 50 -11.12 -3.03 -4.19
CA VAL A 50 -11.14 -2.35 -5.49
C VAL A 50 -9.85 -2.62 -6.26
N MET A 51 -8.68 -2.53 -5.61
CA MET A 51 -7.39 -2.81 -6.24
C MET A 51 -7.32 -4.26 -6.76
N GLU A 52 -7.72 -5.25 -5.97
CA GLU A 52 -7.74 -6.65 -6.44
C GLU A 52 -8.76 -6.87 -7.56
N HIS A 53 -9.92 -6.21 -7.51
CA HIS A 53 -10.93 -6.29 -8.56
C HIS A 53 -10.40 -5.74 -9.89
N VAL A 54 -9.82 -4.53 -9.90
CA VAL A 54 -9.30 -3.93 -11.14
C VAL A 54 -8.06 -4.67 -11.64
N ARG A 55 -7.25 -5.22 -10.73
CA ARG A 55 -6.13 -6.11 -11.11
C ARG A 55 -6.63 -7.35 -11.86
N ALA A 56 -7.70 -7.98 -11.35
CA ALA A 56 -8.33 -9.13 -12.01
C ALA A 56 -8.92 -8.77 -13.39
N ALA A 57 -9.33 -7.52 -13.57
CA ALA A 57 -9.77 -6.97 -14.85
C ALA A 57 -8.61 -6.56 -15.79
N GLY A 58 -7.35 -6.72 -15.38
CA GLY A 58 -6.16 -6.46 -16.21
C GLY A 58 -5.57 -5.05 -16.10
N TYR A 59 -6.05 -4.23 -15.16
CA TYR A 59 -5.46 -2.90 -14.92
C TYR A 59 -4.10 -3.01 -14.21
N PRO A 60 -3.12 -2.14 -14.55
CA PRO A 60 -1.80 -2.14 -13.94
C PRO A 60 -1.85 -1.54 -12.54
N VAL A 61 -2.21 -2.37 -11.56
CA VAL A 61 -2.16 -2.04 -10.13
C VAL A 61 -1.34 -3.08 -9.38
N PRO A 62 -0.61 -2.68 -8.32
CA PRO A 62 0.17 -3.63 -7.52
C PRO A 62 -0.75 -4.61 -6.81
N ARG A 63 -0.28 -5.84 -6.63
CA ARG A 63 -0.97 -6.84 -5.80
C ARG A 63 -1.05 -6.40 -4.34
N VAL A 64 -2.17 -6.66 -3.68
CA VAL A 64 -2.34 -6.49 -2.23
C VAL A 64 -2.07 -7.81 -1.51
N PHE A 65 -1.02 -7.82 -0.68
CA PHE A 65 -0.68 -8.98 0.15
C PHE A 65 -1.46 -8.98 1.45
N ARG A 66 -1.51 -7.84 2.15
CA ARG A 66 -2.18 -7.66 3.44
C ARG A 66 -2.86 -6.30 3.51
N VAL A 67 -4.01 -6.23 4.19
CA VAL A 67 -4.63 -4.97 4.62
C VAL A 67 -4.86 -5.00 6.12
N GLY A 68 -4.63 -3.86 6.77
CA GLY A 68 -4.87 -3.67 8.20
C GLY A 68 -5.20 -2.21 8.54
N PRO A 69 -5.29 -1.86 9.84
CA PRO A 69 -5.67 -0.52 10.27
C PRO A 69 -4.72 0.56 9.73
N GLY A 70 -5.23 1.43 8.87
CA GLY A 70 -4.48 2.54 8.28
C GLY A 70 -3.24 2.12 7.48
N GLU A 71 -3.19 0.87 6.99
CA GLU A 71 -2.10 0.41 6.13
C GLU A 71 -2.43 -0.76 5.19
N MET A 72 -1.61 -0.90 4.14
CA MET A 72 -1.63 -2.06 3.25
C MET A 72 -0.20 -2.49 2.90
N VAL A 73 0.02 -3.79 2.77
CA VAL A 73 1.25 -4.37 2.21
C VAL A 73 1.00 -4.67 0.74
N LEU A 74 1.79 -4.03 -0.12
CA LEU A 74 1.65 -4.05 -1.57
C LEU A 74 2.89 -4.64 -2.24
N GLU A 75 2.72 -5.13 -3.46
CA GLU A 75 3.81 -5.40 -4.38
C GLU A 75 4.64 -4.15 -4.62
N ARG A 76 5.97 -4.30 -4.51
CA ARG A 76 6.93 -3.27 -4.87
C ARG A 76 7.06 -3.27 -6.39
N VAL A 77 6.59 -2.19 -7.01
CA VAL A 77 6.70 -1.99 -8.46
C VAL A 77 7.89 -1.07 -8.72
N ASP A 78 8.93 -1.61 -9.36
CA ASP A 78 10.06 -0.83 -9.87
C ASP A 78 9.67 -0.19 -11.21
N GLY A 79 8.83 0.83 -11.14
CA GLY A 79 8.39 1.60 -12.31
C GLY A 79 8.34 3.08 -11.99
N SER A 80 8.81 3.92 -12.92
CA SER A 80 8.62 5.37 -12.89
C SER A 80 7.17 5.66 -12.51
N SER A 81 7.00 6.34 -11.38
CA SER A 81 5.75 6.59 -10.66
C SER A 81 4.49 6.64 -11.51
N ALA A 82 3.39 6.09 -10.98
CA ALA A 82 2.02 6.42 -11.36
C ALA A 82 1.92 7.90 -11.77
N VAL A 83 1.53 8.13 -13.03
CA VAL A 83 1.50 9.46 -13.64
C VAL A 83 0.63 10.42 -12.80
N GLN A 84 1.28 11.38 -12.11
CA GLN A 84 0.59 12.56 -11.61
C GLN A 84 0.36 13.49 -12.80
N ARG A 85 -0.77 13.31 -13.50
CA ARG A 85 -1.22 14.30 -14.46
C ARG A 85 -1.75 15.50 -13.66
N ARG A 86 -0.91 16.53 -13.52
CA ARG A 86 -1.34 17.87 -13.13
C ARG A 86 -2.14 18.45 -14.31
N SER A 87 -3.40 18.79 -14.08
CA SER A 87 -4.15 19.73 -14.93
C SER A 87 -3.70 21.16 -14.61
#